data_AF-A0A9W9KMF4-F1
#
_entry.id   AF-A0A9W9KMF4-F1
#
_cell.length_a   1.000
_cell.length_b   1.000
_cell.length_c   1.000
_cell.angle_alpha   90.00
_cell.angle_beta   90.00
_cell.angle_gamma   90.00
#
_symmetry.space_group_name_H-M   'P 1'
#
loop_
_entity.id
_entity.type
_entity.pdbx_description
1 polymer ?
#
loop_
_entity_poly.entity_id
_entity_poly.type
_entity_poly.pdbx_seq_one_letter_code
_entity_poly.pdbx_strand_id
1 'polypeptide(L)'
;MTTQSTTIDSAAFAEAVQDLPLSSLFNKVSELRNSIAHLHRSNSEIREFADASKSEDEKKELEGYIVENEGVIRSMEERVGLLRVEVERRGQEWVEERKADEERGASDTNGDGGAQARAGAGAGSGADAGAGVEEGVYL
;
A
#
# COMPACT_ATOMS: atom_id res chain seq x y z
N MET A 1 -20.08 2.72 6.87
CA MET A 1 -19.81 2.19 8.22
C MET A 1 -18.34 2.42 8.52
N THR A 2 -18.00 3.50 9.21
CA THR A 2 -16.63 3.86 9.55
C THR A 2 -16.27 3.11 10.82
N THR A 3 -15.48 2.04 10.69
CA THR A 3 -14.96 1.32 11.85
C THR A 3 -13.92 2.22 12.51
N GLN A 4 -14.32 2.99 13.53
CA GLN A 4 -13.35 3.53 14.48
C GLN A 4 -12.59 2.32 15.05
N SER A 5 -11.36 2.15 14.57
CA SER A 5 -10.46 1.09 15.02
C SER A 5 -9.92 1.55 16.37
N THR A 6 -10.71 1.35 17.43
CA THR A 6 -10.29 1.63 18.79
C THR A 6 -9.06 0.79 19.05
N THR A 7 -7.91 1.44 19.04
CA THR A 7 -6.63 0.75 19.07
C THR A 7 -6.44 0.24 20.50
N ILE A 8 -6.22 -1.07 20.64
CA ILE A 8 -5.99 -1.73 21.93
C ILE A 8 -4.80 -1.07 22.60
N ASP A 9 -4.87 -0.87 23.92
CA ASP A 9 -3.78 -0.28 24.69
C ASP A 9 -2.43 -0.98 24.44
N SER A 10 -1.35 -0.20 24.34
CA SER A 10 -0.03 -0.71 23.99
C SER A 10 0.48 -1.75 25.00
N ALA A 11 0.16 -1.59 26.29
CA ALA A 11 0.56 -2.55 27.32
C ALA A 11 -0.19 -3.87 27.18
N ALA A 12 -1.50 -3.82 26.93
CA ALA A 12 -2.30 -5.02 26.67
C ALA A 12 -1.83 -5.76 25.41
N PHE A 13 -1.42 -5.04 24.36
CA PHE A 13 -0.82 -5.63 23.17
C PHE A 13 0.51 -6.33 23.49
N ALA A 14 1.39 -5.70 24.27
CA ALA A 14 2.68 -6.27 24.67
C ALA A 14 2.55 -7.54 25.53
N GLU A 15 1.51 -7.61 26.36
CA GLU A 15 1.18 -8.83 27.11
C GLU A 15 0.71 -9.95 26.18
N ALA A 16 -0.24 -9.67 25.30
CA ALA A 16 -0.83 -10.66 24.40
C ALA A 16 0.18 -11.29 23.42
N VAL A 17 1.19 -10.54 22.98
CA VAL A 17 2.19 -11.07 22.02
C VAL A 17 3.13 -12.11 22.63
N GLN A 18 3.28 -12.17 23.96
CA GLN A 18 4.18 -13.12 24.63
C GLN A 18 3.74 -14.57 24.45
N ASP A 19 2.44 -14.82 24.31
CA ASP A 19 1.87 -16.17 24.19
C ASP A 19 1.73 -16.64 22.72
N LEU A 20 2.02 -15.77 21.75
CA LEU A 20 1.88 -16.09 20.33
C LEU A 20 3.13 -16.80 19.77
N PRO A 21 2.99 -17.73 18.80
CA PRO A 21 4.14 -18.31 18.11
C PRO A 21 4.82 -17.27 17.19
N LEU A 22 6.12 -17.48 16.90
CA LEU A 22 6.93 -16.55 16.09
C LEU A 22 6.32 -16.25 14.71
N SER A 23 5.74 -17.26 14.05
CA SER A 23 5.06 -17.09 12.76
C SER A 23 3.91 -16.09 12.83
N SER A 24 3.12 -16.13 13.91
CA SER A 24 2.04 -15.16 14.14
C SER A 24 2.58 -13.75 14.38
N LEU A 25 3.73 -13.61 15.04
CA LEU A 25 4.37 -12.31 15.23
C LEU A 25 4.77 -11.70 13.88
N PHE A 26 5.48 -12.44 13.03
CA PHE A 26 5.88 -11.95 11.71
C PHE A 26 4.68 -11.67 10.79
N ASN A 27 3.63 -12.51 10.85
CA ASN A 27 2.39 -12.23 10.13
C ASN A 27 1.79 -10.89 10.58
N LYS A 28 1.79 -10.62 11.90
CA LYS A 28 1.28 -9.36 12.42
C LYS A 28 2.14 -8.16 12.00
N VAL A 29 3.45 -8.32 11.93
CA VAL A 29 4.35 -7.28 11.39
C VAL A 29 3.98 -6.95 9.95
N SER A 30 3.83 -7.96 9.08
CA SER A 30 3.44 -7.77 7.69
C SER A 30 2.09 -7.07 7.55
N GLU A 31 1.10 -7.45 8.36
CA GLU A 31 -0.22 -6.81 8.39
C GLU A 31 -0.14 -5.33 8.78
N LEU A 32 0.61 -5.01 9.84
CA LEU A 32 0.80 -3.64 10.31
C LEU A 32 1.56 -2.80 9.27
N ARG A 33 2.62 -3.35 8.66
CA ARG A 33 3.39 -2.66 7.61
C ARG A 33 2.55 -2.37 6.38
N ASN A 34 1.72 -3.33 5.95
CA ASN A 34 0.79 -3.12 4.85
C ASN A 34 -0.21 -2.01 5.19
N SER A 35 -0.78 -2.03 6.40
CA SER A 35 -1.71 -1.00 6.88
C SER A 35 -1.07 0.40 6.90
N ILE A 36 0.16 0.51 7.41
CA ILE A 36 0.95 1.75 7.41
C ILE A 36 1.18 2.25 5.97
N ALA A 37 1.59 1.36 5.06
CA ALA A 37 1.80 1.72 3.66
C ALA A 37 0.52 2.23 2.98
N HIS A 38 -0.63 1.62 3.28
CA HIS A 38 -1.92 2.08 2.79
C HIS A 38 -2.29 3.46 3.34
N LEU A 39 -2.07 3.72 4.63
CA LEU A 39 -2.32 5.03 5.25
C LEU A 39 -1.41 6.11 4.67
N HIS A 40 -0.12 5.81 4.44
CA HIS A 40 0.78 6.77 3.79
C HIS A 40 0.33 7.11 2.37
N ARG A 41 -0.09 6.11 1.58
CA ARG A 41 -0.62 6.34 0.23
C ARG A 41 -1.87 7.21 0.28
N SER A 42 -2.83 6.86 1.16
CA SER A 42 -4.06 7.64 1.35
C SER A 42 -3.76 9.07 1.78
N ASN A 43 -2.80 9.30 2.68
CA ASN A 43 -2.38 10.64 3.07
C ASN A 43 -1.78 11.43 1.91
N SER A 44 -0.96 10.80 1.06
CA SER A 44 -0.44 11.46 -0.15
C SER A 44 -1.55 11.87 -1.09
N GLU A 45 -2.53 10.98 -1.34
CA GLU A 45 -3.70 11.29 -2.17
C GLU A 45 -4.52 12.45 -1.57
N ILE A 46 -4.79 12.44 -0.26
CA ILE A 46 -5.53 13.51 0.42
C ILE A 46 -4.79 14.85 0.31
N ARG A 47 -3.46 14.86 0.42
CA ARG A 47 -2.64 16.07 0.24
C ARG A 47 -2.78 16.63 -1.18
N GLU A 48 -2.73 15.78 -2.19
CA GLU A 48 -2.95 16.19 -3.59
C GLU A 48 -4.34 16.82 -3.79
N PHE A 49 -5.38 16.25 -3.18
CA PHE A 49 -6.72 16.82 -3.20
C PHE A 49 -6.82 18.16 -2.45
N ALA A 50 -6.17 18.28 -1.29
CA ALA A 50 -6.15 19.52 -0.52
C ALA A 50 -5.45 20.65 -1.30
N ASP A 51 -4.31 20.35 -1.94
CA ASP A 51 -3.58 21.31 -2.76
C ASP A 51 -4.40 21.77 -3.97
N ALA A 52 -5.22 20.90 -4.54
CA ALA A 52 -6.11 21.22 -5.65
C ALA A 52 -7.38 22.00 -5.23
N SER A 53 -7.76 21.97 -3.95
CA SER A 53 -8.95 22.67 -3.46
C SER A 53 -8.76 24.20 -3.44
N LYS A 54 -9.85 24.92 -3.73
CA LYS A 54 -9.91 26.40 -3.65
C LYS A 54 -10.56 26.88 -2.36
N SER A 55 -11.11 25.97 -1.56
CA SER A 55 -11.80 26.27 -0.31
C SER A 55 -10.85 26.02 0.87
N GLU A 56 -10.55 27.06 1.64
CA GLU A 56 -9.70 26.94 2.83
C GLU A 56 -10.35 26.08 3.93
N ASP A 57 -11.69 26.10 4.02
CA ASP A 57 -12.42 25.24 4.96
C ASP A 57 -12.29 23.75 4.59
N GLU A 58 -12.33 23.42 3.29
CA GLU A 58 -12.17 22.04 2.80
C GLU A 58 -10.73 21.56 3.02
N LYS A 59 -9.73 22.40 2.73
CA LYS A 59 -8.32 22.08 3.02
C LYS A 59 -8.10 21.73 4.48
N LYS A 60 -8.64 22.55 5.38
CA LYS A 60 -8.52 22.34 6.82
C LYS A 60 -9.16 21.03 7.28
N GLU A 61 -10.29 20.65 6.69
CA GLU A 61 -10.92 19.35 6.97
C GLU A 61 -10.04 18.19 6.49
N LEU A 62 -9.52 18.26 5.25
CA LEU A 62 -8.63 17.24 4.68
C LEU A 62 -7.32 17.10 5.47
N GLU A 63 -6.73 18.21 5.92
CA GLU A 63 -5.60 18.22 6.84
C GLU A 63 -5.93 17.52 8.17
N GLY A 64 -7.15 17.71 8.68
CA GLY A 64 -7.65 16.99 9.86
C GLY A 64 -7.61 15.47 9.69
N TYR A 65 -8.07 14.95 8.55
CA TYR A 65 -8.00 13.51 8.25
C TYR A 65 -6.56 13.00 8.16
N ILE A 66 -5.64 13.79 7.58
CA ILE A 66 -4.22 13.42 7.55
C ILE A 66 -3.65 13.32 8.96
N VAL A 67 -3.92 14.30 9.84
CA VAL A 67 -3.44 14.31 11.23
C VAL A 67 -3.97 13.11 12.02
N GLU A 68 -5.24 12.75 11.83
CA GLU A 68 -5.84 11.56 12.44
C GLU A 68 -5.13 10.29 11.96
N ASN A 69 -4.97 10.13 10.65
CA ASN A 69 -4.26 8.99 10.07
C ASN A 69 -2.82 8.89 10.54
N GLU A 70 -2.10 10.01 10.69
CA GLU A 70 -0.75 10.03 11.25
C GLU A 70 -0.72 9.56 12.71
N GLY A 71 -1.76 9.84 13.49
CA GLY A 71 -1.95 9.26 14.83
C GLY A 71 -2.05 7.74 14.80
N VAL A 72 -2.83 7.21 13.85
CA VAL A 72 -2.96 5.77 13.63
C VAL A 72 -1.63 5.14 13.22
N ILE A 73 -0.91 5.76 12.27
CA ILE A 73 0.42 5.30 11.82
C ILE A 73 1.37 5.20 13.01
N ARG A 74 1.50 6.25 13.83
CA ARG A 74 2.38 6.24 15.01
C ARG A 74 2.05 5.09 15.96
N SER A 75 0.77 4.86 16.21
CA SER A 75 0.33 3.76 17.08
C SER A 75 0.63 2.39 16.47
N MET A 76 0.55 2.23 15.14
CA MET A 76 0.93 0.99 14.46
C MET A 76 2.45 0.78 14.48
N GLU A 77 3.25 1.82 14.30
CA GLU A 77 4.72 1.78 14.39
C GLU A 77 5.18 1.38 15.80
N GLU A 78 4.55 1.92 16.85
CA GLU A 78 4.81 1.52 18.23
C GLU A 78 4.59 0.01 18.43
N ARG A 79 3.50 -0.54 17.88
CA ARG A 79 3.22 -1.99 17.94
C ARG A 79 4.23 -2.81 17.17
N VAL A 80 4.72 -2.32 16.03
CA VAL A 80 5.84 -2.96 15.31
C VAL A 80 7.09 -2.98 16.20
N GLY A 81 7.36 -1.90 16.93
CA GLY A 81 8.43 -1.83 17.93
C GLY A 81 8.29 -2.89 19.04
N LEU A 82 7.09 -3.05 19.60
CA LEU A 82 6.81 -4.08 20.61
C LEU A 82 7.02 -5.50 20.06
N LEU A 83 6.60 -5.76 18.81
CA LEU A 83 6.85 -7.05 18.15
C LEU A 83 8.34 -7.30 17.94
N ARG A 84 9.12 -6.27 17.59
CA ARG A 84 10.59 -6.36 17.48
C ARG A 84 11.23 -6.77 18.80
N VAL A 85 10.89 -6.07 19.87
CA VAL A 85 11.40 -6.38 21.23
C VAL A 85 11.08 -7.83 21.60
N GLU A 86 9.88 -8.31 21.30
CA GLU A 86 9.48 -9.68 21.62
C GLU A 86 10.24 -10.74 20.80
N VAL A 87 10.46 -10.48 19.50
CA VAL A 87 11.26 -11.37 18.63
C VAL A 87 12.71 -11.46 19.13
N GLU A 88 13.32 -10.31 19.44
CA GLU A 88 14.68 -10.24 19.96
C GLU A 88 14.81 -10.87 21.35
N ARG A 89 13.80 -10.71 22.22
CA ARG A 89 13.72 -11.36 23.54
C ARG A 89 13.75 -12.89 23.44
N ARG A 90 13.21 -13.46 22.35
CA ARG A 90 13.24 -14.91 22.07
C ARG A 90 14.55 -15.37 21.42
N GLY A 91 15.53 -14.47 21.28
CA GLY A 91 16.82 -14.76 20.66
C GLY A 91 16.76 -14.95 19.15
N GLN A 92 15.73 -14.41 18.50
CA GLN A 92 15.62 -14.41 17.03
C GLN A 92 16.05 -13.05 16.48
N GLU A 93 16.64 -13.07 15.29
CA GLU A 93 17.03 -11.85 14.58
C GLU A 93 15.80 -11.16 13.99
N TRP A 94 15.78 -9.82 14.05
CA TRP A 94 14.78 -9.02 13.39
C TRP A 94 15.04 -8.93 11.87
N VAL A 95 14.45 -9.86 11.12
CA VAL A 95 14.69 -10.02 9.67
C VAL A 95 14.06 -8.96 8.76
N GLU A 96 13.17 -8.11 9.27
CA GLU A 96 12.47 -7.11 8.45
C GLU A 96 13.36 -5.91 8.07
N GLU A 97 14.33 -5.55 8.92
CA GLU A 97 15.30 -4.48 8.61
C GLU A 97 16.25 -4.92 7.50
N ARG A 98 16.67 -6.19 7.51
CA ARG A 98 17.51 -6.78 6.46
C ARG A 98 16.81 -6.85 5.10
N LYS A 99 15.53 -7.21 5.05
CA LYS A 99 14.78 -7.25 3.78
C LYS A 99 14.65 -5.87 3.13
N ALA A 100 14.43 -4.83 3.94
CA ALA A 100 14.35 -3.45 3.43
C ALA A 100 15.68 -3.00 2.80
N ASP A 101 16.82 -3.42 3.37
CA ASP A 101 18.15 -3.15 2.82
C ASP A 101 18.44 -3.98 1.55
N GLU A 102 18.02 -5.25 1.51
CA GLU A 102 18.16 -6.12 0.33
C GLU A 102 17.29 -5.63 -0.85
N GLU A 103 16.05 -5.17 -0.61
CA GLU A 103 15.19 -4.59 -1.65
C GLU A 103 15.74 -3.27 -2.19
N ARG A 104 16.37 -2.44 -1.35
CA ARG A 104 17.07 -1.21 -1.78
C ARG A 104 18.35 -1.51 -2.58
N GLY A 105 18.99 -2.65 -2.34
CA GLY A 105 20.16 -3.14 -3.09
C GLY A 105 19.85 -3.88 -4.39
N ALA A 106 18.59 -4.27 -4.61
CA ALA A 106 18.16 -5.05 -5.78
C ALA A 106 17.66 -4.19 -6.97
N SER A 107 17.84 -2.87 -6.93
CA SER A 107 17.47 -1.95 -8.02
C SER A 107 18.59 -1.77 -9.06
N ASP A 108 19.20 -2.87 -9.53
CA ASP A 108 20.13 -2.87 -10.66
C ASP A 108 20.12 -4.21 -11.41
N THR A 109 18.97 -4.58 -12.00
CA THR A 109 18.96 -5.53 -13.13
C THR A 109 18.33 -4.88 -14.34
N ASN A 110 19.23 -4.24 -15.09
CA ASN A 110 19.17 -3.81 -16.47
C ASN A 110 18.13 -4.58 -17.32
N GLY A 111 17.09 -3.87 -17.78
CA GLY A 111 16.19 -4.35 -18.81
C GLY A 111 16.87 -4.26 -20.18
N ASP A 112 17.32 -5.39 -20.72
CA ASP A 112 17.66 -5.49 -22.15
C ASP A 112 16.40 -5.94 -22.91
N GLY A 113 15.71 -4.95 -23.47
CA GLY A 113 14.63 -5.14 -24.43
C GLY A 113 15.17 -5.45 -25.81
N GLY A 114 15.34 -6.74 -26.13
CA GLY A 114 15.68 -7.24 -27.46
C GLY A 114 14.44 -7.70 -28.24
N ALA A 115 13.96 -6.83 -29.13
CA ALA A 115 12.82 -6.94 -30.05
C ALA A 115 12.43 -8.36 -30.55
N GLN A 116 11.17 -8.74 -30.27
CA GLN A 116 10.49 -9.87 -30.90
C GLN A 116 9.89 -9.43 -32.26
N ALA A 117 10.65 -9.61 -33.35
CA ALA A 117 10.15 -9.47 -34.71
C ALA A 117 9.29 -10.71 -35.08
N ARG A 118 7.96 -10.59 -34.99
CA ARG A 118 7.02 -11.57 -35.55
C ARG A 118 6.68 -11.17 -36.98
N ALA A 119 7.33 -11.80 -37.96
CA ALA A 119 6.91 -11.77 -39.35
C ALA A 119 5.66 -12.66 -39.50
N GLY A 120 4.48 -12.04 -39.57
CA GLY A 120 3.23 -12.69 -39.92
C GLY A 120 2.97 -12.55 -41.42
N ALA A 121 3.16 -13.62 -42.17
CA ALA A 121 2.65 -13.78 -43.52
C ALA A 121 1.14 -14.09 -43.47
N GLY A 122 0.33 -13.42 -44.30
CA GLY A 122 -1.10 -13.70 -44.40
C GLY A 122 -1.77 -12.86 -45.49
N ALA A 123 -1.75 -13.39 -46.72
CA ALA A 123 -2.56 -12.90 -47.83
C ALA A 123 -4.05 -13.22 -47.58
N GLY A 124 -4.95 -12.30 -47.94
CA GLY A 124 -6.40 -12.52 -47.87
C GLY A 124 -7.16 -11.40 -48.58
N SER A 125 -7.63 -11.71 -49.78
CA SER A 125 -8.48 -10.90 -50.67
C SER A 125 -9.95 -10.91 -50.21
N GLY A 126 -10.70 -9.84 -50.49
CA GLY A 126 -12.17 -9.75 -50.41
C GLY A 126 -12.62 -8.39 -49.87
N ALA A 127 -12.98 -7.41 -50.70
CA ALA A 127 -14.25 -7.25 -51.41
C ALA A 127 -15.42 -6.77 -50.52
N ASP A 128 -15.88 -5.57 -50.86
CA ASP A 128 -17.28 -5.11 -50.91
C ASP A 128 -17.94 -4.34 -49.73
N ALA A 129 -18.43 -3.17 -50.13
CA ALA A 129 -19.61 -2.41 -49.72
C ALA A 129 -19.90 -2.01 -48.25
N GLY A 130 -20.07 -0.69 -48.09
CA GLY A 130 -21.39 -0.17 -47.70
C GLY A 130 -21.48 0.62 -46.39
N ALA A 131 -21.86 1.91 -46.54
CA ALA A 131 -22.61 2.78 -45.62
C ALA A 131 -22.07 2.96 -44.17
N GLY A 132 -21.81 4.16 -43.66
CA GLY A 132 -22.64 5.35 -43.80
C GLY A 132 -23.58 5.47 -42.59
N VAL A 133 -23.12 6.26 -41.60
CA VAL A 133 -23.86 7.25 -40.79
C VAL A 133 -24.75 6.81 -39.57
N GLU A 134 -24.39 7.40 -38.40
CA GLU A 134 -25.22 7.90 -37.24
C GLU A 134 -26.02 6.86 -36.42
N GLU A 135 -26.42 6.99 -35.17
CA GLU A 135 -26.42 7.96 -34.05
C GLU A 135 -26.84 7.09 -32.83
N GLY A 136 -26.30 7.27 -31.63
CA GLY A 136 -27.07 7.76 -30.46
C GLY A 136 -28.40 7.04 -30.14
N VAL A 137 -28.50 6.48 -28.93
CA VAL A 137 -29.54 6.75 -27.91
C VAL A 137 -29.49 5.65 -26.84
N TYR A 138 -29.20 6.09 -25.62
CA TYR A 138 -29.40 5.33 -24.38
C TYR A 138 -30.88 5.34 -24.00
N LEU A 139 -31.42 4.17 -23.63
CA LEU A 139 -32.50 4.03 -22.65
C LEU A 139 -32.18 2.84 -21.74
#